data_AF-X1H1V6-F1
#
_entry.id   AF-X1H1V6-F1
#
_cell.length_a   1.000
_cell.length_b   1.000
_cell.length_c   1.000
_cell.angle_alpha   90.00
_cell.angle_beta   90.00
_cell.angle_gamma   90.00
#
_symmetry.space_group_name_H-M   'P 1'
#
loop_
_entity.id
_entity.type
_entity.pdbx_description
1 polymer ?
#
loop_
_entity_poly.entity_id
_entity_poly.type
_entity_poly.pdbx_seq_one_letter_code
_entity_poly.pdbx_strand_id
1 'polypeptide(L)'
;MLNSKLEHIKSLLLIGECEFLDFKFDMHNIFHTNNNARILNRQEFLRDVLSLVNIKRTEKVFKKSYLIIGLDENNGNYNGNHMHIGFTDFLTLTHIIQTYISPSLTAEFEEYFIMGDAKNILLSKSPVSNYDRVIMIIFTRKIGDVYEIKKEYGNKGVGFLRVGESYTRDGSSKRRITESDRII
;
A
#
# COMPACT_ATOMS: atom_id res chain seq x y z
N MET A 1 10.51 -15.51 -16.93
CA MET A 1 9.55 -14.99 -15.92
C MET A 1 10.16 -14.01 -14.91
N LEU A 2 11.49 -13.99 -14.68
CA LEU A 2 12.13 -12.98 -13.80
C LEU A 2 12.07 -11.57 -14.42
N ASN A 3 12.44 -11.46 -15.70
CA ASN A 3 12.44 -10.18 -16.41
C ASN A 3 11.05 -9.53 -16.45
N SER A 4 9.97 -10.31 -16.61
CA SER A 4 8.61 -9.75 -16.65
C SER A 4 8.18 -9.10 -15.32
N LYS A 5 8.70 -9.56 -14.18
CA LYS A 5 8.38 -8.96 -12.88
C LYS A 5 9.15 -7.65 -12.66
N LEU A 6 10.42 -7.62 -13.04
CA LEU A 6 11.24 -6.41 -12.99
C LEU A 6 10.70 -5.32 -13.93
N GLU A 7 10.30 -5.68 -15.14
CA GLU A 7 9.67 -4.74 -16.07
C GLU A 7 8.32 -4.21 -15.54
N HIS A 8 7.56 -5.04 -14.82
CA HIS A 8 6.28 -4.62 -14.25
C HIS A 8 6.44 -3.60 -13.12
N ILE A 9 7.34 -3.82 -12.15
CA ILE A 9 7.56 -2.78 -11.13
C ILE A 9 8.17 -1.52 -11.75
N LYS A 10 9.07 -1.66 -12.73
CA LYS A 10 9.63 -0.51 -13.44
C LYS A 10 8.56 0.34 -14.11
N SER A 11 7.57 -0.29 -14.76
CA SER A 11 6.48 0.45 -15.39
C SER A 11 5.60 1.17 -14.37
N LEU A 12 5.33 0.55 -13.21
CA LEU A 12 4.61 1.21 -12.10
C LEU A 12 5.37 2.44 -11.58
N LEU A 13 6.68 2.33 -11.38
CA LEU A 13 7.51 3.45 -10.93
C LEU A 13 7.51 4.62 -11.92
N LEU A 14 7.50 4.34 -13.22
CA LEU A 14 7.44 5.37 -14.26
C LEU A 14 6.05 6.03 -14.37
N ILE A 15 4.97 5.34 -14.00
CA ILE A 15 3.62 5.91 -13.94
C ILE A 15 3.50 6.91 -12.79
N GLY A 16 4.12 6.61 -11.64
CA GLY A 16 3.98 7.39 -10.42
C GLY A 16 2.66 7.15 -9.68
N GLU A 17 2.47 7.80 -8.53
CA GLU A 17 1.25 7.63 -7.76
C GLU A 17 -0.01 7.98 -8.56
N CYS A 18 -1.02 7.12 -8.43
CA CYS A 18 -2.33 7.32 -9.03
C CYS A 18 -3.39 6.55 -8.23
N GLU A 19 -4.62 6.46 -8.75
CA GLU A 19 -5.75 5.91 -8.01
C GLU A 19 -5.58 4.44 -7.61
N PHE A 20 -4.76 3.69 -8.36
CA PHE A 20 -4.49 2.27 -8.13
C PHE A 20 -3.05 1.99 -7.69
N LEU A 21 -2.21 3.03 -7.50
CA LEU A 21 -0.81 2.89 -7.12
C LEU A 21 -0.43 3.96 -6.09
N ASP A 22 0.05 3.54 -4.94
CA ASP A 22 0.46 4.44 -3.85
C ASP A 22 1.89 4.11 -3.41
N PHE A 23 2.67 5.14 -3.07
CA PHE A 23 4.01 5.02 -2.52
C PHE A 23 4.00 5.43 -1.06
N LYS A 24 4.74 4.70 -0.23
CA LYS A 24 4.87 5.02 1.19
C LYS A 24 6.31 4.84 1.64
N PHE A 25 6.88 5.90 2.17
CA PHE A 25 8.25 5.88 2.66
C PHE A 25 8.35 5.25 4.06
N ASP A 26 7.53 5.75 4.99
CA ASP A 26 7.63 5.45 6.42
C ASP A 26 6.83 4.23 6.90
N MET A 27 6.09 3.55 6.02
CA MET A 27 5.21 2.44 6.41
C MET A 27 5.97 1.11 6.58
N HIS A 28 7.29 1.14 6.63
CA HIS A 28 8.12 -0.05 6.75
C HIS A 28 7.99 -0.73 8.12
N ASN A 29 7.80 0.02 9.21
CA ASN A 29 7.67 -0.54 10.56
C ASN A 29 6.36 -0.11 11.25
N ILE A 30 5.35 -0.98 11.18
CA ILE A 30 4.07 -0.77 11.88
C ILE A 30 4.10 -1.26 13.35
N PHE A 31 5.30 -1.47 13.91
CA PHE A 31 5.56 -1.89 15.29
C PHE A 31 6.44 -0.88 16.04
N HIS A 32 6.16 0.42 15.90
CA HIS A 32 6.80 1.43 16.74
C HIS A 32 6.66 1.10 18.24
N THR A 33 7.72 1.40 19.00
CA THR A 33 7.74 1.26 20.46
C THR A 33 6.69 2.15 21.13
N ASN A 34 6.41 3.32 20.56
CA ASN A 34 5.30 4.18 20.99
C ASN A 34 3.96 3.59 20.53
N ASN A 35 3.09 3.24 21.49
CA ASN A 35 1.80 2.62 21.22
C ASN A 35 0.87 3.48 20.35
N ASN A 36 0.86 4.81 20.52
CA ASN A 36 0.01 5.70 19.72
C ASN A 36 0.51 5.80 18.29
N ALA A 37 1.82 5.93 18.09
CA ALA A 37 2.42 5.92 16.75
C ALA A 37 2.16 4.58 16.04
N ARG A 38 2.28 3.47 16.77
CA ARG A 38 1.96 2.13 16.27
C ARG A 38 0.52 2.02 15.80
N ILE A 39 -0.43 2.54 16.58
CA ILE A 39 -1.85 2.53 16.23
C ILE A 39 -2.13 3.43 15.04
N LEU A 40 -1.56 4.65 15.01
CA LEU A 40 -1.66 5.56 13.86
C LEU A 40 -1.19 4.89 12.56
N ASN A 41 0.01 4.31 12.56
CA ASN A 41 0.57 3.70 11.35
C ASN A 41 -0.26 2.51 10.86
N ARG A 42 -0.84 1.72 11.76
CA ARG A 42 -1.75 0.64 11.38
C ARG A 42 -3.09 1.16 10.88
N GLN A 43 -3.63 2.25 11.45
CA GLN A 43 -4.83 2.89 10.94
C GLN A 43 -4.58 3.45 9.54
N GLU A 44 -3.45 4.11 9.31
CA GLU A 44 -3.06 4.61 7.98
C GLU A 44 -2.88 3.46 6.99
N PHE A 45 -2.22 2.37 7.36
CA PHE A 45 -2.12 1.17 6.50
C PHE A 45 -3.49 0.63 6.09
N LEU A 46 -4.42 0.48 7.05
CA LEU A 46 -5.77 0.01 6.75
C LEU A 46 -6.53 0.98 5.84
N ARG A 47 -6.37 2.29 6.04
CA ARG A 47 -6.94 3.33 5.15
C ARG A 47 -6.35 3.25 3.76
N ASP A 48 -5.04 3.08 3.62
CA ASP A 48 -4.36 2.96 2.32
C ASP A 48 -4.88 1.75 1.56
N VAL A 49 -4.93 0.58 2.21
CA VAL A 49 -5.47 -0.66 1.62
C VAL A 49 -6.90 -0.44 1.15
N LEU A 50 -7.80 0.06 2.02
CA LEU A 50 -9.20 0.29 1.67
C LEU A 50 -9.34 1.28 0.51
N SER A 51 -8.58 2.37 0.55
CA SER A 51 -8.61 3.42 -0.47
C SER A 51 -8.19 2.89 -1.85
N LEU A 52 -7.18 2.03 -1.89
CA LEU A 52 -6.66 1.41 -3.12
C LEU A 52 -7.60 0.38 -3.71
N VAL A 53 -8.38 -0.34 -2.88
CA VAL A 53 -9.29 -1.38 -3.39
C VAL A 53 -10.68 -0.84 -3.71
N ASN A 54 -11.08 0.30 -3.16
CA ASN A 54 -12.37 0.93 -3.46
C ASN A 54 -12.25 2.07 -4.48
N ILE A 55 -11.60 1.83 -5.62
CA ILE A 55 -11.51 2.83 -6.70
C ILE A 55 -12.89 3.00 -7.35
N LYS A 56 -13.36 4.25 -7.40
CA LYS A 56 -14.69 4.65 -7.88
C LYS A 56 -14.80 4.96 -9.38
N ARG A 57 -13.69 5.16 -10.09
CA ARG A 57 -13.75 5.59 -11.50
C ARG A 57 -14.48 4.53 -12.34
N THR A 58 -15.62 4.93 -12.89
CA THR A 58 -16.52 4.11 -13.71
C THR A 58 -15.97 3.83 -15.11
N GLU A 59 -15.01 4.64 -15.57
CA GLU A 59 -14.46 4.57 -16.92
C GLU A 59 -13.36 3.51 -17.10
N LYS A 60 -12.68 3.08 -16.02
CA LYS A 60 -11.60 2.10 -16.09
C LYS A 60 -11.71 1.06 -14.98
N VAL A 61 -11.77 -0.20 -15.38
CA VAL A 61 -11.87 -1.33 -14.47
C VAL A 61 -10.46 -1.80 -14.07
N PHE A 62 -9.97 -1.33 -12.93
CA PHE A 62 -8.74 -1.83 -12.33
C PHE A 62 -9.01 -3.09 -11.51
N LYS A 63 -8.44 -4.23 -11.92
CA LYS A 63 -8.53 -5.50 -11.15
C LYS A 63 -7.48 -5.61 -10.05
N LYS A 64 -6.37 -4.88 -10.21
CA LYS A 64 -5.24 -4.86 -9.28
C LYS A 64 -4.95 -3.43 -8.85
N SER A 65 -4.57 -3.30 -7.58
CA SER A 65 -4.03 -2.08 -7.00
C SER A 65 -2.74 -2.40 -6.28
N TYR A 66 -1.89 -1.40 -6.09
CA TYR A 66 -0.51 -1.58 -5.67
C TYR A 66 -0.17 -0.58 -4.58
N LEU A 67 0.51 -1.05 -3.54
CA LEU A 67 1.14 -0.22 -2.52
C LEU A 67 2.63 -0.56 -2.50
N ILE A 68 3.50 0.41 -2.79
CA ILE A 68 4.95 0.23 -2.74
C ILE A 68 5.51 0.94 -1.51
N ILE A 69 6.07 0.17 -0.59
CA ILE A 69 6.65 0.66 0.66
C ILE A 69 8.18 0.74 0.52
N GLY A 70 8.76 1.82 1.04
CA GLY A 70 10.19 2.15 0.95
C GLY A 70 10.51 3.21 -0.10
N LEU A 71 9.50 3.91 -0.63
CA LEU A 71 9.64 4.96 -1.65
C LEU A 71 8.98 6.26 -1.19
N ASP A 72 9.63 7.39 -1.49
CA ASP A 72 9.06 8.72 -1.33
C ASP A 72 7.97 8.95 -2.39
N GLU A 73 6.96 9.76 -2.06
CA GLU A 73 5.83 10.11 -2.92
C GLU A 73 6.30 10.72 -4.25
N ASN A 74 7.39 11.49 -4.22
CA ASN A 74 7.98 12.10 -5.41
C ASN A 74 8.77 11.12 -6.28
N ASN A 75 9.04 9.91 -5.79
CA ASN A 75 9.80 8.88 -6.49
C ASN A 75 11.13 9.39 -7.09
N GLY A 76 11.77 10.34 -6.40
CA GLY A 76 12.77 11.22 -7.01
C GLY A 76 14.17 10.61 -7.10
N ASN A 77 14.66 9.98 -6.03
CA ASN A 77 16.01 9.41 -5.93
C ASN A 77 16.02 8.13 -5.08
N TYR A 78 16.80 7.14 -5.51
CA TYR A 78 17.06 5.89 -4.77
C TYR A 78 18.57 5.75 -4.54
N ASN A 79 19.00 6.09 -3.33
CA ASN A 79 20.40 6.29 -2.98
C ASN A 79 20.91 5.34 -1.89
N GLY A 80 20.16 4.28 -1.57
CA GLY A 80 20.58 3.26 -0.60
C GLY A 80 20.30 3.61 0.87
N ASN A 81 19.61 4.72 1.14
CA ASN A 81 19.22 5.16 2.48
C ASN A 81 18.31 4.17 3.23
N HIS A 82 17.65 3.24 2.53
CA HIS A 82 16.74 2.22 3.07
C HIS A 82 17.28 0.79 2.97
N MET A 83 18.56 0.63 2.71
CA MET A 83 19.20 -0.69 2.61
C MET A 83 19.05 -1.54 3.89
N HIS A 84 18.97 -0.90 5.07
CA HIS A 84 18.92 -1.58 6.37
C HIS A 84 17.61 -1.38 7.13
N ILE A 85 16.55 -0.96 6.45
CA ILE A 85 15.26 -0.78 7.10
C ILE A 85 14.64 -2.14 7.48
N GLY A 86 14.22 -2.24 8.74
CA GLY A 86 13.45 -3.35 9.27
C GLY A 86 12.00 -3.27 8.81
N PHE A 87 11.67 -3.98 7.72
CA PHE A 87 10.30 -4.09 7.26
C PHE A 87 9.49 -5.07 8.10
N THR A 88 8.21 -4.73 8.28
CA THR A 88 7.17 -5.62 8.80
C THR A 88 7.05 -6.83 7.89
N ASP A 89 7.02 -8.02 8.46
CA ASP A 89 6.95 -9.26 7.68
C ASP A 89 5.60 -9.43 6.96
N PHE A 90 5.62 -10.16 5.85
CA PHE A 90 4.45 -10.33 4.99
C PHE A 90 3.31 -11.08 5.68
N LEU A 91 3.59 -12.01 6.60
CA LEU A 91 2.56 -12.76 7.33
C LEU A 91 1.80 -11.83 8.26
N THR A 92 2.50 -10.94 8.95
CA THR A 92 1.88 -9.90 9.79
C THR A 92 0.99 -8.98 8.96
N LEU A 93 1.47 -8.45 7.83
CA LEU A 93 0.67 -7.57 6.97
C LEU A 93 -0.58 -8.29 6.44
N THR A 94 -0.43 -9.54 6.01
CA THR A 94 -1.54 -10.41 5.60
C THR A 94 -2.53 -10.59 6.73
N HIS A 95 -2.06 -10.89 7.94
CA HIS A 95 -2.91 -11.10 9.11
C HIS A 95 -3.70 -9.83 9.47
N ILE A 96 -3.08 -8.65 9.37
CA ILE A 96 -3.77 -7.37 9.61
C ILE A 96 -4.88 -7.16 8.58
N ILE A 97 -4.60 -7.31 7.28
CA ILE A 97 -5.61 -7.18 6.22
C ILE A 97 -6.77 -8.15 6.49
N GLN A 98 -6.44 -9.43 6.71
CA GLN A 98 -7.43 -10.47 6.94
C GLN A 98 -8.19 -10.32 8.25
N THR A 99 -7.65 -9.62 9.26
CA THR A 99 -8.34 -9.40 10.54
C THR A 99 -9.31 -8.23 10.47
N TYR A 100 -8.98 -7.18 9.71
CA TYR A 100 -9.69 -5.91 9.78
C TYR A 100 -10.49 -5.54 8.54
N ILE A 101 -10.30 -6.21 7.40
CA ILE A 101 -10.99 -5.87 6.14
C ILE A 101 -12.01 -6.95 5.74
N SER A 102 -13.17 -6.52 5.25
CA SER A 102 -14.23 -7.32 4.63
C SER A 102 -14.74 -6.64 3.35
N PRO A 103 -15.14 -7.37 2.29
CA PRO A 103 -15.02 -8.82 2.14
C PRO A 103 -13.55 -9.26 2.09
N SER A 104 -13.30 -10.57 2.10
CA SER A 104 -11.93 -11.09 2.10
C SER A 104 -11.15 -10.54 0.91
N LEU A 105 -10.01 -9.91 1.20
CA LEU A 105 -9.14 -9.31 0.21
C LEU A 105 -7.89 -10.17 0.02
N THR A 106 -7.57 -10.48 -1.24
CA THR A 106 -6.34 -11.18 -1.60
C THR A 106 -5.21 -10.18 -1.78
N ALA A 107 -4.10 -10.39 -1.07
CA ALA A 107 -2.88 -9.59 -1.18
C ALA A 107 -1.69 -10.50 -1.50
N GLU A 108 -0.90 -10.14 -2.52
CA GLU A 108 0.38 -10.77 -2.87
C GLU A 108 1.51 -9.81 -2.50
N PHE A 109 2.66 -10.34 -2.08
CA PHE A 109 3.79 -9.55 -1.63
C PHE A 109 5.01 -9.88 -2.46
N GLU A 110 5.69 -8.85 -2.93
CA GLU A 110 6.92 -8.99 -3.70
C GLU A 110 7.99 -8.03 -3.19
N GLU A 111 9.19 -8.55 -2.99
CA GLU A 111 10.35 -7.76 -2.58
C GLU A 111 11.22 -7.40 -3.78
N TYR A 112 11.73 -6.17 -3.79
CA TYR A 112 12.65 -5.66 -4.78
C TYR A 112 13.75 -4.83 -4.13
N PHE A 113 14.84 -4.66 -4.87
CA PHE A 113 15.95 -3.79 -4.52
C PHE A 113 16.12 -2.76 -5.65
N ILE A 114 16.20 -1.48 -5.31
CA ILE A 114 16.19 -0.36 -6.27
C ILE A 114 17.36 0.60 -6.05
N MET A 115 17.91 1.15 -7.13
CA MET A 115 18.93 2.21 -7.12
C MET A 115 18.74 3.14 -8.33
N GLY A 116 19.23 4.36 -8.24
CA GLY A 116 19.27 5.33 -9.33
C GLY A 116 18.30 6.48 -9.13
N ASP A 117 17.60 6.87 -10.19
CA ASP A 117 16.62 7.96 -10.20
C ASP A 117 15.46 7.64 -11.16
N ALA A 118 14.48 8.54 -11.24
CA ALA A 118 13.31 8.37 -12.12
C ALA A 118 13.65 8.16 -13.61
N LYS A 119 14.86 8.54 -14.07
CA LYS A 119 15.32 8.35 -15.46
C LYS A 119 16.13 7.06 -15.63
N ASN A 120 16.86 6.64 -14.61
CA ASN A 120 17.79 5.51 -14.64
C ASN A 120 17.49 4.53 -13.51
N ILE A 121 16.30 3.93 -13.53
CA ILE A 121 15.87 2.97 -12.52
C ILE A 121 16.60 1.63 -12.74
N LEU A 122 17.38 1.23 -11.74
CA LEU A 122 18.03 -0.08 -11.66
C LEU A 122 17.32 -0.96 -10.62
N LEU A 123 16.98 -2.19 -10.99
CA LEU A 123 16.19 -3.10 -10.15
C LEU A 123 16.84 -4.48 -10.03
N SER A 124 16.65 -5.11 -8.87
CA SER A 124 17.06 -6.49 -8.60
C SER A 124 16.01 -7.22 -7.74
N LYS A 125 15.94 -8.55 -7.90
CA LYS A 125 15.20 -9.45 -7.00
C LYS A 125 16.06 -10.01 -5.86
N SER A 126 17.38 -9.86 -5.96
CA SER A 126 18.33 -10.28 -4.95
C SER A 126 18.95 -9.06 -4.29
N PRO A 127 19.32 -9.13 -2.99
CA PRO A 127 20.00 -8.03 -2.33
C PRO A 127 21.27 -7.60 -3.07
N VAL A 128 21.44 -6.29 -3.27
CA VAL A 128 22.62 -5.69 -3.87
C VAL A 128 23.09 -4.55 -2.97
N SER A 129 24.41 -4.39 -2.81
CA SER A 129 24.99 -3.30 -2.03
C SER A 129 24.56 -1.94 -2.59
N ASN A 130 24.20 -1.02 -1.70
CA ASN A 130 23.74 0.34 -2.00
C ASN A 130 22.37 0.44 -2.70
N TYR A 131 21.60 -0.65 -2.75
CA TYR A 131 20.23 -0.62 -3.22
C TYR A 131 19.28 -0.46 -2.04
N ASP A 132 18.25 0.37 -2.22
CA ASP A 132 17.12 0.48 -1.32
C ASP A 132 16.26 -0.77 -1.41
N ARG A 133 15.82 -1.29 -0.26
CA ARG A 133 14.86 -2.40 -0.21
C ARG A 133 13.44 -1.83 -0.28
N VAL A 134 12.60 -2.39 -1.15
CA VAL A 134 11.19 -1.99 -1.28
C VAL A 134 10.28 -3.21 -1.28
N ILE A 135 9.08 -3.05 -0.71
CA ILE A 135 8.03 -4.06 -0.72
C ILE A 135 6.88 -3.57 -1.58
N MET A 136 6.51 -4.35 -2.59
CA MET A 136 5.29 -4.14 -3.34
C MET A 136 4.20 -5.08 -2.82
N ILE A 137 3.06 -4.52 -2.46
CA ILE A 137 1.85 -5.25 -2.11
C ILE A 137 0.86 -5.11 -3.27
N ILE A 138 0.37 -6.23 -3.76
CA ILE A 138 -0.55 -6.31 -4.90
C ILE A 138 -1.90 -6.78 -4.38
N PHE A 139 -2.90 -5.90 -4.40
CA PHE A 139 -4.26 -6.22 -4.00
C PHE A 139 -5.06 -6.67 -5.22
N THR A 140 -5.68 -7.84 -5.14
CA THR A 140 -6.65 -8.29 -6.14
C THR A 140 -8.04 -8.11 -5.58
N ARG A 141 -8.84 -7.27 -6.25
CA ARG A 141 -10.20 -6.94 -5.84
C ARG A 141 -11.25 -7.52 -6.77
N LYS A 142 -12.44 -7.76 -6.24
CA LYS A 142 -13.61 -8.14 -7.03
C LYS A 142 -14.38 -6.87 -7.42
N ILE A 143 -14.74 -6.79 -8.70
CA ILE A 143 -15.51 -5.67 -9.24
C ILE A 143 -16.93 -5.72 -8.64
N GLY A 144 -17.41 -4.58 -8.18
CA GLY A 144 -18.73 -4.44 -7.54
C GLY A 144 -18.71 -4.57 -6.01
N ASP A 145 -17.61 -5.06 -5.43
CA ASP A 145 -17.48 -5.14 -3.97
C ASP A 145 -17.02 -3.78 -3.39
N VAL A 146 -17.59 -3.41 -2.25
CA VAL A 146 -17.08 -2.33 -1.39
C VAL A 146 -16.40 -2.96 -0.19
N TYR A 147 -15.11 -2.68 -0.03
CA TYR A 147 -14.32 -3.14 1.10
C TYR A 147 -14.39 -2.16 2.26
N GLU A 148 -14.47 -2.68 3.48
CA GLU A 148 -14.69 -1.90 4.68
C GLU A 148 -14.07 -2.55 5.92
N ILE A 149 -13.95 -1.74 6.98
CA ILE A 149 -13.48 -2.18 8.29
C ILE A 149 -14.51 -3.14 8.90
N LYS A 150 -14.10 -4.38 9.17
CA LYS A 150 -14.96 -5.39 9.80
C LYS A 150 -14.82 -5.49 11.31
N LYS A 151 -13.73 -4.95 11.86
CA LYS A 151 -13.42 -4.97 13.28
C LYS A 151 -12.85 -3.63 13.70
N GLU A 152 -13.35 -3.08 14.80
CA GLU A 152 -12.86 -1.81 15.32
C GLU A 152 -11.36 -1.89 15.68
N TYR A 153 -10.62 -0.81 15.37
CA TYR A 153 -9.20 -0.70 15.67
C TYR A 153 -8.81 0.72 16.10
N GLY A 154 -8.23 0.86 17.28
CA GLY A 154 -7.78 2.16 17.79
C GLY A 154 -7.63 2.21 19.31
N ASN A 155 -7.47 3.42 19.83
CA ASN A 155 -7.49 3.70 21.26
C ASN A 155 -8.02 5.13 21.53
N LYS A 156 -8.19 5.49 22.81
CA LYS A 156 -8.68 6.84 23.20
C LYS A 156 -7.74 7.98 22.85
N GLY A 157 -6.43 7.74 22.71
CA GLY A 157 -5.43 8.76 22.41
C GLY A 157 -5.36 9.14 20.93
N VAL A 158 -5.74 8.21 20.05
CA VAL A 158 -5.63 8.36 18.59
C VAL A 158 -6.99 8.40 17.89
N GLY A 159 -8.02 7.85 18.54
CA GLY A 159 -9.32 7.59 17.92
C GLY A 159 -9.42 6.15 17.39
N PHE A 160 -10.59 5.83 16.83
CA PHE A 160 -10.95 4.49 16.38
C PHE A 160 -11.38 4.50 14.92
N LEU A 161 -10.87 3.53 14.15
CA LEU A 161 -11.49 3.09 12.91
C LEU A 161 -12.69 2.22 13.27
N ARG A 162 -13.89 2.67 12.92
CA ARG A 162 -15.15 2.00 13.26
C ARG A 162 -15.51 0.93 12.23
N VAL A 163 -16.31 -0.04 12.66
CA VAL A 163 -16.89 -1.05 11.75
C VAL A 163 -17.75 -0.35 10.69
N GLY A 164 -17.67 -0.82 9.44
CA GLY A 164 -18.33 -0.24 8.28
C GLY A 164 -17.66 1.01 7.71
N GLU A 165 -16.52 1.45 8.29
CA GLU A 165 -15.74 2.50 7.64
C GLU A 165 -15.10 2.00 6.36
N SER A 166 -15.20 2.82 5.32
CA SER A 166 -14.61 2.55 4.02
C SER A 166 -13.99 3.82 3.46
N TYR A 167 -12.95 3.66 2.65
CA TYR A 167 -12.15 4.74 2.10
C TYR A 167 -11.97 4.51 0.61
N THR A 168 -11.89 5.59 -0.16
CA THR A 168 -11.64 5.61 -1.62
C THR A 168 -10.55 6.64 -1.91
N ARG A 169 -10.03 6.65 -3.15
CA ARG A 169 -9.06 7.63 -3.62
C ARG A 169 -9.62 8.45 -4.78
N ASP A 170 -9.20 9.71 -4.82
CA ASP A 170 -9.28 10.56 -6.01
C ASP A 170 -7.86 11.12 -6.26
N GLY A 171 -7.20 10.61 -7.31
CA GLY A 171 -5.75 10.74 -7.46
C GLY A 171 -4.98 10.11 -6.28
N SER A 172 -4.09 10.90 -5.67
CA SER A 172 -3.32 10.51 -4.47
C SER A 172 -4.06 10.77 -3.15
N SER A 173 -5.20 11.47 -3.18
CA SER A 173 -5.92 11.86 -1.97
C SER A 173 -6.91 10.80 -1.50
N LYS A 174 -6.88 10.49 -0.20
CA LYS A 174 -7.83 9.56 0.46
C LYS A 174 -9.05 10.31 0.98
N ARG A 175 -10.24 9.75 0.75
CA ARG A 175 -11.48 10.23 1.38
C ARG A 175 -12.34 9.08 1.86
N ARG A 176 -13.13 9.31 2.91
CA ARG A 176 -14.12 8.34 3.40
C ARG A 176 -15.25 8.18 2.38
N ILE A 177 -15.72 6.96 2.18
CA ILE A 177 -16.90 6.64 1.39
C ILE A 177 -18.15 6.96 2.22
N THR A 178 -19.06 7.75 1.64
CA THR A 178 -20.38 8.04 2.22
C THR A 178 -21.42 6.99 1.80
N GLU A 179 -22.62 7.02 2.37
CA GLU A 179 -23.69 6.10 1.94
C GLU A 179 -24.09 6.34 0.48
N SER A 180 -24.17 7.62 0.06
CA SER A 180 -24.44 7.99 -1.33
C SER A 180 -23.37 7.49 -2.31
N ASP A 181 -22.15 7.28 -1.82
CA ASP A 181 -21.05 6.75 -2.61
C ASP A 181 -21.12 5.24 -2.83
N ARG A 182 -21.94 4.50 -2.06
CA ARG A 182 -22.03 3.04 -2.10
C ARG A 182 -23.00 2.51 -3.17
N ILE A 183 -23.76 3.40 -3.80
CA ILE A 183 -24.66 3.05 -4.90
C ILE A 183 -23.81 2.97 -6.18
N ILE A 184 -23.59 1.75 -6.66
CA ILE A 184 -22.95 1.42 -7.94
C ILE A 184 -24.03 1.42 -9.03
#